data_AF-A0A6N7Q291-F1
#
_entry.id   AF-A0A6N7Q291-F1
#
_cell.length_a   1.000
_cell.length_b   1.000
_cell.length_c   1.000
_cell.angle_alpha   90.00
_cell.angle_beta   90.00
_cell.angle_gamma   90.00
#
_symmetry.space_group_name_H-M   'P 1'
#
loop_
_entity.id
_entity.type
_entity.pdbx_description
1 polymer ?
#
loop_
_entity_poly.entity_id
_entity_poly.type
_entity_poly.pdbx_seq_one_letter_code
_entity_poly.pdbx_strand_id
1 'polypeptide(L)'
;MNEAKAPSPSARLFLAFLAARLAYGLVFLVSAARKSPVPWYLPLERRFVLASRPEGLGMDWYGRTALGLVFALAAGAAVYMLAQRARWLARPSAVMAVARAGGLVLLVDFVYFGWALMTQTPDPWPLPSWYCPR
;
A
#
# COMPACT_ATOMS: atom_id res chain seq x y z
N MET A 1 6.12 29.01 31.91
CA MET A 1 5.40 27.75 31.58
C MET A 1 4.99 27.86 30.13
N ASN A 2 5.68 27.20 29.19
CA ASN A 2 5.36 27.32 27.76
C ASN A 2 4.01 26.68 27.48
N GLU A 3 2.99 27.47 27.12
CA GLU A 3 1.74 26.94 26.60
C GLU A 3 2.03 26.07 25.39
N ALA A 4 1.71 24.77 25.50
CA ALA A 4 1.88 23.83 24.41
C ALA A 4 0.87 24.19 23.30
N LYS A 5 1.34 24.95 22.32
CA LYS A 5 0.59 25.33 21.12
C LYS A 5 -0.04 24.10 20.49
N ALA A 6 -1.29 24.20 20.07
CA ALA A 6 -1.97 23.09 19.39
C ALA A 6 -1.18 22.69 18.13
N PRO A 7 -1.09 21.38 17.82
CA PRO A 7 -0.37 20.91 16.64
C PRO A 7 -1.00 21.47 15.37
N SER A 8 -0.16 21.91 14.43
CA SER A 8 -0.65 22.54 13.20
C SER A 8 -1.49 21.56 12.38
N PRO A 9 -2.52 22.03 11.65
CA PRO A 9 -3.31 21.17 10.75
C PRO A 9 -2.42 20.41 9.76
N SER A 10 -1.41 21.08 9.19
CA SER A 10 -0.48 20.49 8.23
C SER A 10 0.36 19.37 8.83
N ALA A 11 0.87 19.51 10.07
CA ALA A 11 1.63 18.45 10.73
C ALA A 11 0.77 17.21 11.00
N ARG A 12 -0.49 17.40 11.39
CA ARG A 12 -1.46 16.31 11.61
C ARG A 12 -1.80 15.59 10.30
N LEU A 13 -2.12 16.36 9.26
CA LEU A 13 -2.40 15.82 7.91
C LEU A 13 -1.20 15.05 7.37
N PHE A 14 0.00 15.60 7.52
CA PHE A 14 1.21 14.95 7.04
C PHE A 14 1.48 13.64 7.78
N LEU A 15 1.38 13.61 9.11
CA LEU A 15 1.50 12.37 9.89
C LEU A 15 0.44 11.33 9.48
N ALA A 16 -0.81 11.76 9.32
CA ALA A 16 -1.90 10.89 8.89
C ALA A 16 -1.65 10.31 7.48
N PHE A 17 -1.16 11.13 6.56
CA PHE A 17 -0.80 10.70 5.21
C PHE A 17 0.34 9.68 5.23
N LEU A 18 1.37 9.89 6.07
CA LEU A 18 2.45 8.92 6.22
C LEU A 18 1.97 7.59 6.80
N ALA A 19 1.10 7.63 7.79
CA ALA A 19 0.49 6.42 8.35
C ALA A 19 -0.36 5.69 7.30
N ALA A 20 -1.17 6.43 6.52
CA ALA A 20 -1.95 5.88 5.43
C ALA A 20 -1.06 5.22 4.36
N ARG A 21 0.03 5.88 3.98
CA ARG A 21 1.00 5.38 3.00
C ARG A 21 1.70 4.12 3.48
N LEU A 22 2.17 4.13 4.72
CA LEU A 22 2.79 2.96 5.34
C LEU A 22 1.82 1.78 5.41
N ALA A 23 0.57 2.01 5.84
CA ALA A 23 -0.45 0.98 5.90
C ALA A 23 -0.77 0.42 4.51
N TYR A 24 -0.93 1.27 3.50
CA TYR A 24 -1.12 0.86 2.10
C TYR A 24 0.03 -0.07 1.65
N GLY A 25 1.27 0.40 1.79
CA GLY A 25 2.45 -0.32 1.34
C GLY A 25 2.62 -1.66 2.04
N LEU A 26 2.43 -1.70 3.37
CA LEU A 26 2.52 -2.94 4.16
C LEU A 26 1.44 -3.95 3.77
N VAL A 27 0.18 -3.52 3.63
CA VAL A 27 -0.92 -4.41 3.25
C VAL A 27 -0.71 -4.94 1.84
N PHE A 28 -0.32 -4.08 0.91
CA PHE A 28 0.00 -4.49 -0.46
C PHE A 28 1.13 -5.53 -0.46
N LEU A 29 2.26 -5.21 0.17
CA LEU A 29 3.44 -6.08 0.26
C LEU A 29 3.13 -7.43 0.91
N VAL A 30 2.51 -7.42 2.09
CA VAL A 30 2.19 -8.64 2.83
C VAL A 30 1.20 -9.50 2.04
N SER A 31 0.18 -8.88 1.46
CA SER A 31 -0.79 -9.62 0.65
C SER A 31 -0.10 -10.30 -0.54
N ALA A 32 0.82 -9.59 -1.21
CA ALA A 32 1.55 -10.09 -2.37
C ALA A 32 2.52 -11.21 -1.99
N ALA A 33 3.35 -10.99 -0.96
CA ALA A 33 4.33 -11.96 -0.48
C ALA A 33 3.67 -13.26 0.02
N ARG A 34 2.53 -13.15 0.72
CA ARG A 34 1.78 -14.32 1.24
C ARG A 34 0.84 -14.95 0.21
N LYS A 35 0.73 -14.39 -1.00
CA LYS A 35 -0.26 -14.80 -2.00
C LYS A 35 -1.68 -14.89 -1.40
N SER A 36 -2.04 -13.88 -0.60
CA SER A 36 -3.33 -13.82 0.09
C SER A 36 -4.49 -13.77 -0.92
N PRO A 37 -5.67 -14.31 -0.56
CA PRO A 37 -6.84 -14.21 -1.41
C PRO A 37 -7.25 -12.75 -1.56
N VAL A 38 -7.34 -12.28 -2.80
CA VAL A 38 -7.75 -10.92 -3.15
C VAL A 38 -8.72 -10.95 -4.34
N PRO A 39 -9.51 -9.89 -4.57
CA PRO A 39 -10.31 -9.80 -5.78
C PRO A 39 -9.41 -9.72 -7.02
N TRP A 40 -9.32 -10.81 -7.77
CA TRP A 40 -8.68 -10.84 -9.08
C TRP A 40 -9.65 -10.36 -10.14
N TYR A 41 -9.21 -9.48 -11.02
CA TYR A 41 -9.98 -9.12 -12.21
C TYR A 41 -9.62 -10.05 -13.36
N LEU A 42 -10.62 -10.76 -13.91
CA LEU A 42 -10.49 -11.60 -15.09
C LEU A 42 -10.92 -10.78 -16.32
N PRO A 43 -9.98 -10.22 -17.11
CA PRO A 43 -10.32 -9.26 -18.18
C PRO A 43 -11.16 -9.88 -19.30
N LEU A 44 -10.93 -11.16 -19.62
CA LEU A 44 -11.69 -11.87 -20.67
C LEU A 44 -13.14 -12.13 -20.26
N GLU A 45 -13.35 -12.47 -18.99
CA GLU A 45 -14.68 -12.76 -18.42
C GLU A 45 -15.37 -11.51 -17.84
N ARG A 46 -14.65 -10.39 -17.77
CA ARG A 46 -15.11 -9.10 -17.22
C ARG A 46 -15.73 -9.21 -15.82
N ARG A 47 -15.17 -10.06 -14.98
CA ARG A 47 -15.65 -10.28 -13.60
C ARG A 47 -14.52 -10.31 -12.59
N PHE A 48 -14.89 -10.12 -11.33
CA PHE A 48 -13.98 -10.30 -10.22
C PHE A 48 -14.17 -11.68 -9.59
N VAL A 49 -13.06 -12.31 -9.19
CA VAL A 49 -13.06 -13.57 -8.46
C VAL A 49 -12.15 -13.44 -7.25
N LEU A 50 -12.64 -13.79 -6.06
CA LEU A 50 -11.82 -13.84 -4.85
C LEU A 50 -11.01 -15.14 -4.86
N ALA A 51 -9.71 -15.04 -5.08
CA ALA A 51 -8.82 -16.21 -5.15
C ALA A 51 -7.40 -15.85 -4.71
N SER A 52 -6.62 -16.85 -4.30
CA SER A 52 -5.18 -16.69 -4.04
C SER A 52 -4.36 -16.81 -5.33
N ARG A 53 -4.88 -17.54 -6.34
CA ARG A 53 -4.37 -17.64 -7.71
C ARG A 53 -5.56 -17.82 -8.66
N PRO A 54 -5.62 -17.12 -9.80
CA PRO A 54 -6.69 -17.29 -10.78
C PRO A 54 -6.45 -18.51 -11.67
N GLU A 55 -7.52 -19.14 -12.15
CA GLU A 55 -7.47 -20.13 -13.23
C GLU A 55 -7.47 -19.38 -14.57
N GLY A 56 -6.32 -18.82 -14.97
CA GLY A 56 -6.15 -18.11 -16.23
C GLY A 56 -5.54 -16.71 -16.10
N LEU A 57 -5.67 -15.91 -17.16
CA LEU A 57 -5.17 -14.52 -17.18
C LEU A 57 -5.97 -13.69 -16.17
N GLY A 58 -5.35 -13.34 -15.06
CA GLY A 58 -5.95 -12.50 -14.02
C GLY A 58 -5.01 -11.38 -13.59
N MET A 59 -5.60 -10.27 -13.17
CA MET A 59 -4.89 -9.12 -12.60
C MET A 59 -5.25 -8.95 -11.12
N ASP A 60 -4.31 -9.19 -10.22
CA ASP A 60 -4.49 -8.99 -8.78
C ASP A 60 -4.26 -7.54 -8.34
N TRP A 61 -3.58 -6.74 -9.17
CA TRP A 61 -3.27 -5.33 -8.90
C TRP A 61 -4.48 -4.55 -8.37
N TYR A 62 -5.63 -4.65 -9.04
CA TYR A 62 -6.86 -3.94 -8.63
C TYR A 62 -7.33 -4.33 -7.23
N GLY A 63 -7.39 -5.64 -6.93
CA GLY A 63 -7.83 -6.14 -5.64
C GLY A 63 -6.88 -5.74 -4.51
N ARG A 64 -5.57 -5.84 -4.74
CA ARG A 64 -4.56 -5.44 -3.76
C ARG A 64 -4.55 -3.94 -3.53
N THR A 65 -4.70 -3.13 -4.58
CA THR A 65 -4.81 -1.68 -4.47
C THR A 65 -6.06 -1.28 -3.70
N ALA A 66 -7.21 -1.91 -3.98
CA ALA A 66 -8.45 -1.65 -3.25
C ALA A 66 -8.30 -2.00 -1.76
N LEU A 67 -7.73 -3.18 -1.45
CA LEU A 67 -7.46 -3.60 -0.08
C LEU A 67 -6.51 -2.62 0.63
N GLY A 68 -5.39 -2.28 -0.02
CA GLY A 68 -4.44 -1.29 0.51
C GLY A 68 -5.10 0.06 0.77
N LEU A 69 -5.97 0.53 -0.13
CA LEU A 69 -6.68 1.81 0.01
C LEU A 69 -7.61 1.81 1.22
N VAL A 70 -8.35 0.72 1.46
CA VAL A 70 -9.21 0.59 2.64
C VAL A 70 -8.40 0.74 3.92
N PHE A 71 -7.27 0.04 4.04
CA PHE A 71 -6.40 0.14 5.21
C PHE A 71 -5.71 1.51 5.33
N ALA A 72 -5.35 2.12 4.21
CA ALA A 72 -4.79 3.48 4.17
C ALA A 72 -5.78 4.50 4.73
N LEU A 73 -7.04 4.44 4.29
CA LEU A 73 -8.10 5.33 4.77
C LEU A 73 -8.37 5.11 6.25
N ALA A 74 -8.47 3.85 6.69
CA ALA A 74 -8.68 3.52 8.10
C ALA A 74 -7.54 4.03 8.99
N ALA A 75 -6.28 3.73 8.64
CA ALA A 75 -5.10 4.14 9.40
C ALA A 75 -4.92 5.67 9.39
N GLY A 76 -5.07 6.30 8.22
CA GLY A 76 -4.97 7.75 8.08
C GLY A 76 -6.02 8.49 8.90
N ALA A 77 -7.29 8.06 8.83
CA ALA A 77 -8.36 8.65 9.63
C ALA A 77 -8.12 8.47 11.13
N ALA A 78 -7.75 7.26 11.57
CA ALA A 78 -7.44 6.98 12.97
C ALA A 78 -6.29 7.86 13.49
N VAL A 79 -5.18 7.94 12.75
CA VAL A 79 -4.02 8.75 13.12
C VAL A 79 -4.36 10.24 13.10
N TYR A 80 -5.14 10.72 12.12
CA TYR A 80 -5.56 12.11 12.07
C TYR A 80 -6.39 12.50 13.31
N MET A 81 -7.33 11.65 13.72
CA MET A 81 -8.14 11.84 14.93
C MET A 81 -7.28 11.83 16.20
N LEU A 82 -6.36 10.88 16.33
CA LEU A 82 -5.44 10.81 17.48
C LEU A 82 -4.48 12.01 17.53
N ALA A 83 -4.01 12.46 16.38
CA ALA A 83 -3.08 13.58 16.25
C ALA A 83 -3.69 14.92 16.69
N GLN A 84 -5.03 15.03 16.77
CA GLN A 84 -5.68 16.21 17.34
C GLN A 84 -5.29 16.46 18.81
N ARG A 85 -5.01 15.39 19.56
CA ARG A 85 -4.64 15.45 20.98
C ARG A 85 -3.12 15.41 21.20
N ALA A 86 -2.34 15.19 20.14
CA ALA A 86 -0.91 15.00 20.20
C ALA A 86 -0.13 16.33 20.26
N ARG A 87 -0.06 16.94 21.45
CA ARG A 87 0.67 18.20 21.68
C ARG A 87 2.16 18.13 21.33
N TRP A 88 2.76 16.94 21.33
CA TRP A 88 4.16 16.74 20.94
C TRP A 88 4.44 17.09 19.47
N LEU A 89 3.43 17.02 18.59
CA LEU A 89 3.54 17.40 17.18
C LEU A 89 3.72 18.91 16.97
N ALA A 90 3.53 19.74 18.00
CA ALA A 90 3.85 21.16 17.94
C ALA A 90 5.37 21.43 18.01
N ARG A 91 6.18 20.42 18.36
CA ARG A 91 7.63 20.55 18.47
C ARG A 91 8.27 20.46 17.07
N PRO A 92 9.18 21.38 16.69
CA PRO A 92 9.87 21.29 15.41
C PRO A 92 10.62 19.97 15.18
N SER A 93 11.23 19.42 16.24
CA SER A 93 11.92 18.12 16.18
C SER A 93 10.99 16.96 15.81
N ALA A 94 9.75 16.99 16.30
CA ALA A 94 8.73 16.01 15.94
C ALA A 94 8.36 16.12 14.47
N VAL A 95 8.11 17.33 13.97
CA VAL A 95 7.79 17.57 12.55
C VAL A 95 8.93 17.08 11.65
N MET A 96 10.18 17.36 12.01
CA MET A 96 11.35 16.88 11.27
C MET A 96 11.50 15.36 11.31
N ALA A 97 11.21 14.72 12.44
CA ALA A 97 11.22 13.26 12.54
C ALA A 97 10.15 12.63 11.64
N VAL A 98 8.94 13.20 11.62
CA VAL A 98 7.85 12.78 10.72
C VAL A 98 8.28 12.98 9.26
N ALA A 99 8.90 14.11 8.90
CA ALA A 99 9.42 14.34 7.55
C ALA A 99 10.46 13.30 7.11
N ARG A 100 11.41 12.97 7.99
CA ARG A 100 12.41 11.91 7.74
C ARG A 100 11.77 10.54 7.57
N ALA A 101 10.80 10.20 8.42
CA ALA A 101 10.03 8.97 8.27
C ALA A 101 9.29 8.93 6.92
N GLY A 102 8.76 10.06 6.47
CA GLY A 102 8.14 10.17 5.15
C GLY A 102 9.10 9.90 4.01
N GLY A 103 10.31 10.48 4.06
CA GLY A 103 11.35 10.19 3.09
C GLY A 103 11.73 8.70 3.06
N LEU A 104 11.80 8.05 4.22
CA LEU A 104 12.08 6.61 4.31
C LEU A 104 10.95 5.77 3.69
N VAL A 105 9.69 6.08 3.97
CA VAL A 105 8.54 5.38 3.38
C VAL A 105 8.56 5.48 1.85
N LEU A 106 8.83 6.66 1.31
CA LEU A 106 8.93 6.87 -0.14
C LEU A 106 10.10 6.08 -0.76
N LEU A 107 11.25 6.02 -0.08
CA LEU A 107 12.38 5.21 -0.54
C LEU A 107 12.03 3.72 -0.56
N VAL A 108 11.36 3.23 0.49
CA VAL A 108 10.90 1.83 0.55
C VAL A 108 9.91 1.52 -0.57
N ASP A 109 8.94 2.41 -0.82
CA ASP A 109 8.01 2.28 -1.94
C ASP A 109 8.76 2.18 -3.28
N PHE A 110 9.71 3.10 -3.51
CA PHE A 110 10.48 3.12 -4.75
C PHE A 110 11.26 1.82 -4.97
N VAL A 111 11.97 1.35 -3.94
CA VAL A 111 12.73 0.10 -4.01
C VAL A 111 11.82 -1.10 -4.25
N TYR A 112 10.70 -1.19 -3.52
CA TYR A 112 9.77 -2.31 -3.64
C TYR A 112 9.08 -2.33 -5.00
N PHE A 113 8.45 -1.23 -5.41
CA PHE A 113 7.74 -1.18 -6.70
C PHE A 113 8.70 -1.29 -7.87
N GLY A 114 9.90 -0.70 -7.78
CA GLY A 114 10.95 -0.86 -8.77
C GLY A 114 11.38 -2.33 -8.90
N TRP A 115 11.68 -2.99 -7.78
CA TRP A 115 12.02 -4.42 -7.78
C TRP A 115 10.89 -5.28 -8.32
N ALA A 116 9.65 -5.05 -7.88
CA ALA A 116 8.49 -5.79 -8.34
C ALA A 116 8.34 -5.67 -9.86
N LEU A 117 8.40 -4.45 -10.42
CA LEU A 117 8.31 -4.23 -11.87
C LEU A 117 9.44 -4.90 -12.65
N MET A 118 10.65 -4.95 -12.09
CA MET A 118 11.81 -5.59 -12.74
C MET A 118 11.81 -7.12 -12.64
N THR A 119 11.09 -7.70 -11.68
CA THR A 119 11.15 -9.14 -11.37
C THR A 119 9.84 -9.89 -11.58
N GLN A 120 8.81 -9.23 -12.14
CA GLN A 120 7.61 -9.94 -12.57
C GLN A 120 7.99 -10.94 -13.66
N THR A 121 8.03 -12.22 -13.30
CA THR A 121 8.19 -13.30 -14.27
C THR A 121 6.78 -13.60 -14.80
N PRO A 122 6.52 -13.42 -16.10
CA PRO A 122 5.27 -13.88 -16.69
C PRO A 122 5.16 -15.38 -16.45
N ASP A 123 4.06 -15.83 -15.84
CA ASP A 123 3.74 -17.25 -15.78
C ASP A 123 3.02 -17.61 -17.08
N PRO A 124 3.68 -18.31 -18.03
CA PRO A 124 3.10 -18.58 -19.32
C PRO A 124 1.88 -19.49 -19.16
N TRP A 125 0.86 -19.27 -19.99
CA TRP A 125 -0.25 -20.20 -20.07
C TRP A 125 0.28 -21.60 -20.43
N PRO A 126 -0.25 -22.69 -19.83
CA PRO A 126 0.16 -24.04 -20.23
C PRO A 126 0.00 -24.22 -21.74
N LEU A 127 1.05 -24.69 -22.41
CA LEU A 127 0.98 -24.91 -23.85
C LEU A 127 -0.15 -25.92 -24.15
N PRO A 128 -0.94 -25.70 -25.21
CA PRO A 128 -1.93 -26.67 -25.61
C PRO A 128 -1.28 -28.04 -25.83
N SER A 129 -1.95 -29.11 -25.45
CA SER A 129 -1.40 -30.49 -25.54
C SER A 129 -1.02 -30.91 -26.97
N TRP A 130 -1.54 -30.22 -27.99
CA TRP A 130 -1.25 -30.43 -29.41
C TRP A 130 -0.07 -29.59 -29.95
N TYR A 131 0.50 -28.69 -29.15
CA TYR A 131 1.62 -27.85 -29.57
C TYR A 131 2.96 -28.60 -29.44
N CYS A 132 3.57 -28.94 -30.57
CA CYS A 132 4.98 -29.37 -30.65
C CYS A 132 5.81 -28.23 -31.26
N PRO A 133 6.78 -27.64 -30.52
CA PRO A 133 7.68 -26.65 -31.10
C PRO A 133 8.54 -27.32 -32.20
N ARG A 134 8.67 -26.64 -33.34
CA ARG A 134 9.55 -27.05 -34.45
C ARG A 134 10.93 -26.41 -34.31
#